data_AF-A0ABD3WEL0-F1
#
_entry.id   AF-A0ABD3WEL0-F1
#
_cell.length_a   1.000
_cell.length_b   1.000
_cell.length_c   1.000
_cell.angle_alpha   90.00
_cell.angle_beta   90.00
_cell.angle_gamma   90.00
#
_symmetry.space_group_name_H-M   'P 1'
#
loop_
_entity.id
_entity.type
_entity.pdbx_description
1 polymer ?
#
loop_
_entity_poly.entity_id
_entity_poly.type
_entity_poly.pdbx_seq_one_letter_code
_entity_poly.pdbx_strand_id
1 'polypeptide(L)'
;FITEMSKHVKISDSPSSQRGAEDLDLYLPLFILAIRDFSLELKSNGREISSDEYLEECLSLRNGNQDFDVKYDEPRMCIRKYFRRRKCFTFDRPGSRATLKNLETMTDDDLEKEFVEDSQKFSDFVLLECLPKSLDNGQPVNGR
;
A
#
# COMPACT_ATOMS: atom_id res chain seq x y z
N PHE A 1 10.72 8.66 6.40
CA PHE A 1 9.84 9.10 5.30
C PHE A 1 8.37 9.13 5.72
N ILE A 2 7.69 8.00 6.01
CA ILE A 2 6.26 8.02 6.36
C ILE A 2 5.95 8.71 7.70
N THR A 3 6.79 8.54 8.73
CA THR A 3 6.62 9.23 10.04
C THR A 3 6.67 10.76 9.92
N GLU A 4 7.31 11.28 8.88
CA GLU A 4 7.44 12.72 8.65
C GLU A 4 6.29 13.31 7.83
N MET A 5 5.36 12.49 7.32
CA MET A 5 4.20 12.98 6.59
C MET A 5 3.39 13.98 7.42
N SER A 6 3.30 13.78 8.74
CA SER A 6 2.65 14.71 9.66
C SER A 6 3.25 16.13 9.65
N LYS A 7 4.53 16.26 9.28
CA LYS A 7 5.24 17.56 9.19
C LYS A 7 4.95 18.28 7.87
N HIS A 8 4.59 17.54 6.83
CA HIS A 8 4.48 18.06 5.46
C HIS A 8 3.05 18.03 4.91
N VAL A 9 2.16 17.25 5.51
CA VAL A 9 0.76 17.09 5.11
C VAL A 9 -0.10 17.74 6.16
N LYS A 10 -0.77 18.84 5.78
CA LYS A 10 -1.74 19.52 6.64
C LYS A 10 -3.14 19.16 6.17
N ILE A 11 -3.87 18.42 6.99
CA ILE A 11 -5.30 18.16 6.81
C ILE A 11 -6.02 19.24 7.63
N SER A 12 -6.70 20.16 6.96
CA SER A 12 -7.50 21.19 7.63
C SER A 12 -8.91 20.68 7.85
N ASP A 13 -9.19 20.20 9.06
CA ASP A 13 -10.57 20.05 9.54
C ASP A 13 -11.16 21.46 9.68
N SER A 14 -12.03 21.84 8.75
CA SER A 14 -12.81 23.08 8.89
C SER A 14 -13.87 22.84 9.99
N PRO A 15 -13.95 23.69 11.04
CA PRO A 15 -14.80 23.46 12.20
C PRO A 15 -16.30 23.56 11.91
N SER A 16 -16.68 23.94 10.69
CA SER A 16 -18.07 24.05 10.22
C SER A 16 -18.64 22.75 9.66
N SER A 17 -17.86 21.68 9.53
CA SER A 17 -18.35 20.41 9.03
C SER A 17 -18.10 19.33 10.06
N GLN A 18 -19.19 18.77 10.62
CA GLN A 18 -19.22 17.53 11.40
C GLN A 18 -18.81 16.34 10.49
N ARG A 19 -17.59 16.38 9.95
CA ARG A 19 -17.10 15.36 9.03
C ARG A 19 -16.63 14.15 9.84
N GLY A 20 -17.23 13.01 9.56
CA GLY A 20 -16.93 11.75 10.23
C GLY A 20 -15.56 11.21 9.81
N ALA A 21 -15.11 10.12 10.43
CA ALA A 21 -13.92 9.42 9.97
C ALA A 21 -14.03 9.05 8.47
N GLU A 22 -15.22 8.68 8.00
CA GLU A 22 -15.50 8.32 6.60
C GLU A 22 -15.22 9.46 5.60
N ASP A 23 -15.40 10.72 6.02
CA ASP A 23 -15.10 11.87 5.15
C ASP A 23 -13.59 12.07 4.95
N LEU A 24 -12.75 11.63 5.90
CA LEU A 24 -11.29 11.67 5.74
C LEU A 24 -10.82 10.69 4.66
N ASP A 25 -11.54 9.57 4.46
CA ASP A 25 -11.19 8.52 3.51
C ASP A 25 -11.42 8.96 2.05
N LEU A 26 -12.23 10.00 1.83
CA LEU A 26 -12.40 10.65 0.53
C LEU A 26 -11.16 11.45 0.09
N TYR A 27 -10.34 11.90 1.04
CA TYR A 27 -9.21 12.80 0.77
C TYR A 27 -7.86 12.09 0.87
N LEU A 28 -7.79 11.00 1.62
CA LEU A 28 -6.59 10.20 1.77
C LEU A 28 -6.44 9.26 0.56
N PRO A 29 -5.26 9.20 -0.06
CA PRO A 29 -5.05 8.32 -1.20
C PRO A 29 -5.14 6.85 -0.77
N LEU A 30 -5.58 6.00 -1.69
CA LEU A 30 -5.38 4.56 -1.59
C LEU A 30 -3.87 4.28 -1.53
N PHE A 31 -3.43 3.61 -0.48
CA PHE A 31 -2.04 3.17 -0.34
C PHE A 31 -1.90 1.75 -0.82
N ILE A 32 -1.03 1.52 -1.80
CA ILE A 32 -0.74 0.18 -2.28
C ILE A 32 0.72 -0.15 -1.94
N LEU A 33 0.92 -1.19 -1.14
CA LEU A 33 2.25 -1.75 -0.88
C LEU A 33 2.54 -2.85 -1.90
N ALA A 34 3.45 -2.57 -2.83
CA ALA A 34 3.97 -3.55 -3.79
C ALA A 34 5.29 -4.13 -3.27
N ILE A 35 5.28 -5.37 -2.80
CA ILE A 35 6.46 -6.07 -2.27
C ILE A 35 7.08 -6.92 -3.38
N ARG A 36 8.27 -6.53 -3.82
CA ARG A 36 9.01 -7.18 -4.91
C ARG A 36 9.91 -8.30 -4.39
N ASP A 37 10.19 -9.28 -5.25
CA ASP A 37 11.03 -10.45 -4.94
C ASP A 37 10.59 -11.14 -3.64
N PHE A 38 9.27 -11.29 -3.47
CA PHE A 38 8.68 -11.92 -2.29
C PHE A 38 9.12 -13.38 -2.21
N SER A 39 9.57 -13.80 -1.03
CA SER A 39 10.17 -15.13 -0.83
C SER A 39 9.62 -15.87 0.38
N LEU A 40 8.63 -15.27 1.06
CA LEU A 40 7.95 -15.91 2.17
C LEU A 40 6.71 -16.63 1.66
N GLU A 41 6.31 -17.69 2.34
CA GLU A 41 4.97 -18.23 2.15
C GLU A 41 3.97 -17.31 2.85
N LEU A 42 2.86 -17.00 2.20
CA LEU A 42 1.74 -16.26 2.80
C LEU A 42 0.97 -17.17 3.77
N LYS A 43 1.61 -17.50 4.89
CA LYS A 43 1.03 -18.30 5.98
C LYS A 43 1.28 -17.64 7.32
N SER A 44 0.26 -17.64 8.15
CA SER A 44 0.31 -17.21 9.55
C SER A 44 -0.32 -18.28 10.43
N ASN A 45 0.41 -18.73 11.45
CA ASN A 45 -0.02 -19.81 12.35
C ASN A 45 -0.50 -21.09 11.63
N GLY A 46 0.16 -21.44 10.51
CA GLY A 46 -0.18 -22.62 9.69
C GLY A 46 -1.39 -22.45 8.76
N ARG A 47 -2.04 -21.28 8.77
CA ARG A 47 -3.15 -20.94 7.87
C ARG A 47 -2.65 -20.05 6.72
N GLU A 48 -3.14 -20.31 5.51
CA GLU A 48 -2.92 -19.41 4.36
C GLU A 48 -3.62 -18.06 4.58
N ILE A 49 -2.89 -16.99 4.29
CA ILE A 49 -3.36 -15.61 4.39
C ILE A 49 -3.22 -14.91 3.04
N SER A 50 -3.98 -13.85 2.85
CA SER A 50 -3.82 -12.94 1.73
C SER A 50 -2.62 -11.99 1.96
N SER A 51 -2.15 -11.37 0.87
CA SER A 51 -1.16 -10.29 0.95
C SER A 51 -1.65 -9.11 1.80
N ASP A 52 -2.96 -8.83 1.79
CA ASP A 52 -3.58 -7.78 2.61
C ASP A 52 -3.53 -8.14 4.10
N GLU A 53 -3.88 -9.38 4.46
CA GLU A 53 -3.74 -9.87 5.83
C GLU A 53 -2.27 -9.82 6.29
N TYR A 54 -1.33 -10.19 5.41
CA TYR A 54 0.11 -10.05 5.69
C TYR A 54 0.52 -8.60 5.99
N LEU A 55 -0.01 -7.62 5.23
CA LEU A 55 0.24 -6.20 5.50
C LEU A 55 -0.32 -5.78 6.86
N GLU A 56 -1.55 -6.17 7.20
CA GLU A 56 -2.16 -5.81 8.48
C GLU A 56 -1.45 -6.47 9.67
N GLU A 57 -0.93 -7.70 9.51
CA GLU A 57 -0.03 -8.31 10.49
C GLU A 57 1.27 -7.51 10.64
N CYS A 58 1.90 -7.09 9.54
CA CYS A 58 3.11 -6.26 9.58
C CYS A 58 2.89 -4.89 10.25
N LEU A 59 1.67 -4.35 10.16
CA LEU A 59 1.23 -3.10 10.78
C LEU A 59 0.69 -3.26 12.21
N SER A 60 0.71 -4.47 12.77
CA SER A 60 0.28 -4.71 14.14
C SER A 60 1.17 -3.98 15.15
N LEU A 61 0.52 -3.37 16.14
CA LEU A 61 1.20 -2.61 17.19
C LEU A 61 1.55 -3.52 18.35
N ARG A 62 2.66 -3.22 19.02
CA ARG A 62 3.07 -3.90 20.24
C ARG A 62 2.37 -3.31 21.46
N ASN A 63 1.96 -2.04 21.41
CA ASN A 63 1.28 -1.32 22.48
C ASN A 63 2.07 -1.34 23.81
N GLY A 64 3.39 -1.41 23.73
CA GLY A 64 4.27 -1.38 24.88
C GLY A 64 4.70 0.05 25.23
N ASN A 65 5.06 0.26 26.50
CA ASN A 65 5.47 1.57 27.00
C ASN A 65 6.99 1.78 26.97
N GLN A 66 7.77 0.81 26.48
CA GLN A 66 9.21 0.94 26.38
C GLN A 66 9.59 1.78 25.14
N ASP A 67 10.72 2.46 25.21
CA ASP A 67 11.20 3.34 24.13
C ASP A 67 11.33 2.60 22.78
N PHE A 68 11.67 1.31 22.82
CA PHE A 68 11.71 0.45 21.64
C PHE A 68 10.31 0.14 21.06
N ASP A 69 9.31 -0.04 21.91
CA ASP A 69 7.93 -0.29 21.47
C ASP A 69 7.35 0.97 20.82
N VAL A 70 7.60 2.14 21.41
CA VAL A 70 7.18 3.43 20.84
C VAL A 70 7.80 3.64 19.45
N LYS A 71 9.11 3.41 19.30
CA LYS A 71 9.81 3.51 18.00
C LYS A 71 9.32 2.49 16.98
N TYR A 72 8.89 1.31 17.42
CA TYR A 72 8.32 0.28 16.56
C TYR A 72 6.89 0.66 16.10
N ASP A 73 6.08 1.19 17.01
CA ASP A 73 4.66 1.48 16.78
C ASP A 73 4.43 2.78 16.00
N GLU A 74 5.25 3.81 16.22
CA GLU A 74 5.11 5.14 15.59
C GLU A 74 4.94 5.08 14.05
N PRO A 75 5.82 4.43 13.26
CA PRO A 75 5.65 4.34 11.80
C PRO A 75 4.39 3.57 11.40
N ARG A 76 4.03 2.52 12.15
CA ARG A 76 2.86 1.68 11.89
C ARG A 76 1.57 2.45 12.14
N MET A 77 1.50 3.17 13.25
CA MET A 77 0.40 4.07 13.56
C MET A 77 0.24 5.16 12.50
N CYS A 78 1.34 5.74 12.00
CA CYS A 78 1.28 6.72 10.93
C CYS A 78 0.64 6.13 9.67
N ILE A 79 1.10 4.96 9.20
CA ILE A 79 0.52 4.29 8.03
C ILE A 79 -0.97 4.03 8.26
N ARG A 80 -1.33 3.45 9.41
CA ARG A 80 -2.72 3.11 9.75
C ARG A 80 -3.63 4.33 9.79
N LYS A 81 -3.12 5.46 10.25
CA LYS A 81 -3.86 6.74 10.36
C LYS A 81 -4.03 7.44 9.02
N TYR A 82 -2.96 7.60 8.24
CA TYR A 82 -2.96 8.42 7.02
C TYR A 82 -3.42 7.68 5.77
N PHE A 83 -3.42 6.36 5.79
CA PHE A 83 -3.81 5.57 4.65
C PHE A 83 -4.82 4.55 5.08
N ARG A 84 -6.07 4.92 5.36
CA ARG A 84 -7.05 3.94 5.89
C ARG A 84 -7.44 2.88 4.87
N ARG A 85 -7.53 3.29 3.60
CA ARG A 85 -7.63 2.38 2.47
C ARG A 85 -6.23 1.93 2.09
N ARG A 86 -5.95 0.64 2.27
CA ARG A 86 -4.66 0.02 1.95
C ARG A 86 -4.89 -1.28 1.20
N LYS A 87 -3.97 -1.57 0.28
CA LYS A 87 -3.91 -2.82 -0.47
C LYS A 87 -2.46 -3.30 -0.49
N CYS A 88 -2.24 -4.59 -0.54
CA CYS A 88 -0.93 -5.20 -0.63
C CYS A 88 -0.88 -6.15 -1.82
N PHE A 89 0.20 -6.09 -2.58
CA PHE A 89 0.53 -7.04 -3.63
C PHE A 89 1.95 -7.53 -3.40
N THR A 90 2.11 -8.85 -3.44
CA THR A 90 3.40 -9.51 -3.44
C THR A 90 3.71 -9.95 -4.86
N PHE A 91 4.96 -9.83 -5.27
CA PHE A 91 5.42 -10.24 -6.59
C PHE A 91 6.60 -11.17 -6.40
N ASP A 92 6.49 -12.35 -6.99
CA ASP A 92 7.64 -13.23 -7.14
C ASP A 92 8.69 -12.57 -8.02
N ARG A 93 9.88 -13.17 -8.03
CA ARG A 93 10.96 -12.67 -8.86
C ARG A 93 10.58 -12.88 -10.34
N PRO A 94 10.66 -11.86 -11.20
CA PRO A 94 10.23 -11.98 -12.59
C PRO A 94 11.11 -12.90 -13.46
N GLY A 95 12.27 -13.31 -12.95
CA GLY A 95 13.18 -14.22 -13.62
C GLY A 95 14.52 -14.34 -12.89
N SER A 96 15.45 -15.07 -13.49
CA SER A 96 16.79 -15.27 -12.92
C SER A 96 17.61 -13.98 -12.81
N ARG A 97 18.66 -13.97 -11.96
CA ARG A 97 19.61 -12.85 -11.89
C ARG A 97 20.25 -12.53 -13.25
N ALA A 98 20.48 -13.54 -14.09
CA ALA A 98 21.15 -13.36 -15.38
C ALA A 98 20.26 -12.67 -16.42
N THR A 99 18.95 -12.91 -16.37
CA THR A 99 17.97 -12.36 -17.32
C THR A 99 17.48 -10.97 -16.90
N LEU A 100 17.40 -10.71 -15.58
CA LEU A 100 16.95 -9.43 -15.01
C LEU A 100 17.63 -8.16 -15.54
N LYS A 101 18.87 -8.27 -16.02
CA LYS A 101 19.59 -7.13 -16.64
C LYS A 101 18.93 -6.62 -17.93
N ASN A 102 18.07 -7.43 -18.56
CA ASN A 102 17.39 -7.15 -19.81
C ASN A 102 15.87 -7.06 -19.63
N LEU A 103 15.37 -6.90 -18.39
CA LEU A 103 13.95 -7.00 -18.06
C LEU A 103 13.05 -6.10 -18.93
N GLU A 104 13.50 -4.88 -19.27
CA GLU A 104 12.74 -3.94 -20.11
C GLU A 104 12.52 -4.41 -21.55
N THR A 105 13.32 -5.36 -22.02
CA THR A 105 13.26 -5.91 -23.39
C THR A 105 12.63 -7.31 -23.45
N MET A 106 12.34 -7.90 -22.29
CA MET A 106 11.74 -9.24 -22.20
C MET A 106 10.23 -9.16 -22.47
N THR A 107 9.68 -10.24 -23.02
CA THR A 107 8.23 -10.44 -23.19
C THR A 107 7.67 -11.21 -22.00
N ASP A 108 6.35 -11.22 -21.83
CA ASP A 108 5.69 -11.97 -20.75
C ASP A 108 6.03 -13.47 -20.78
N ASP A 109 6.23 -14.05 -21.97
CA ASP A 109 6.63 -15.45 -22.15
C ASP A 109 8.06 -15.74 -21.65
N ASP A 110 8.90 -14.71 -21.49
CA ASP A 110 10.26 -14.82 -20.97
C ASP A 110 10.31 -14.73 -19.43
N LEU A 111 9.19 -14.40 -18.78
CA LEU A 111 9.07 -14.14 -17.35
C LEU A 111 8.49 -15.34 -16.59
N GLU A 112 8.72 -15.38 -15.28
CA GLU A 112 8.04 -16.34 -14.40
C GLU A 112 6.52 -16.12 -14.47
N LYS A 113 5.77 -17.22 -14.65
CA LYS A 113 4.33 -17.18 -14.90
C LYS A 113 3.57 -16.51 -13.76
N GLU A 114 3.92 -16.85 -12.52
CA GLU A 114 3.34 -16.30 -11.30
C GLU A 114 3.55 -14.78 -11.23
N PHE A 115 4.74 -14.29 -11.62
CA PHE A 115 5.01 -12.86 -11.68
C PHE A 115 4.12 -12.14 -12.70
N VAL A 116 3.93 -12.72 -13.89
CA VAL A 116 3.05 -12.15 -14.92
C VAL A 116 1.61 -12.09 -14.42
N GLU A 117 1.11 -13.17 -13.82
CA GLU A 117 -0.24 -13.24 -13.26
C GLU A 117 -0.45 -12.19 -12.15
N ASP A 118 0.50 -12.05 -11.22
CA ASP A 118 0.40 -11.07 -10.14
C ASP A 118 0.55 -9.62 -10.64
N SER A 119 1.37 -9.40 -11.65
CA SER A 119 1.50 -8.11 -12.35
C SER A 119 0.20 -7.71 -13.05
N GLN A 120 -0.49 -8.66 -13.68
CA GLN A 120 -1.79 -8.42 -14.29
C GLN A 120 -2.85 -8.11 -13.23
N LYS A 121 -2.95 -8.91 -12.16
CA LYS A 121 -3.89 -8.64 -11.04
C LYS A 121 -3.68 -7.25 -10.42
N PHE A 122 -2.42 -6.85 -10.24
CA PHE A 122 -2.09 -5.51 -9.75
C PHE A 122 -2.56 -4.42 -10.73
N SER A 123 -2.25 -4.59 -12.02
CA SER A 123 -2.62 -3.62 -13.06
C SER A 123 -4.15 -3.48 -13.17
N ASP A 124 -4.88 -4.60 -13.19
CA ASP A 124 -6.34 -4.62 -13.24
C ASP A 124 -6.94 -3.93 -12.02
N PHE A 125 -6.42 -4.22 -10.83
CA PHE A 125 -6.86 -3.56 -9.60
C PHE A 125 -6.62 -2.06 -9.66
N VAL A 126 -5.43 -1.60 -10.08
CA VAL A 126 -5.12 -0.17 -10.17
C VAL A 126 -6.06 0.52 -11.16
N LEU A 127 -6.27 -0.07 -12.33
CA LEU A 127 -7.11 0.51 -13.38
C LEU A 127 -8.60 0.53 -13.00
N LEU A 128 -9.07 -0.42 -12.20
CA LEU A 128 -10.46 -0.53 -11.79
C LEU A 128 -10.78 0.28 -10.52
N GLU A 129 -9.92 0.20 -9.50
CA GLU A 129 -10.20 0.68 -8.14
C GLU A 129 -9.63 2.07 -7.85
N CYS A 130 -8.63 2.52 -8.62
CA CYS A 130 -8.07 3.87 -8.43
C CYS A 130 -8.98 4.90 -9.10
N LEU A 131 -9.68 5.68 -8.27
CA LEU A 131 -10.50 6.78 -8.73
C LEU A 131 -9.65 7.94 -9.29
N PRO A 132 -10.18 8.69 -10.27
CA PRO A 132 -9.57 9.96 -10.67
C PRO A 132 -9.32 10.86 -9.46
N LYS A 133 -8.19 11.56 -9.47
CA LYS A 133 -7.85 12.48 -8.38
C LYS A 133 -8.95 13.53 -8.24
N SER A 134 -9.45 13.73 -7.03
CA SER A 134 -10.43 14.77 -6.71
C SER A 134 -9.90 15.77 -5.68
N LEU A 135 -10.47 16.98 -5.71
CA LEU A 135 -10.33 18.00 -4.68
C LEU A 135 -11.24 17.71 -3.48
N ASP A 136 -11.12 18.51 -2.44
CA ASP A 136 -11.87 18.40 -1.19
C ASP A 136 -13.40 18.54 -1.37
N ASN A 137 -13.82 19.26 -2.40
CA ASN A 137 -15.21 19.42 -2.83
C ASN A 137 -15.71 18.29 -3.77
N GLY A 138 -14.91 17.24 -3.98
CA GLY A 138 -15.24 16.13 -4.88
C GLY A 138 -15.03 16.42 -6.37
N GLN A 139 -14.54 17.61 -6.72
CA GLN A 139 -14.30 17.97 -8.12
C GLN A 139 -13.09 17.18 -8.67
N PRO A 140 -13.23 16.51 -9.83
CA PRO A 140 -12.11 15.81 -10.45
C PRO A 140 -11.06 16.80 -10.94
N VAL A 141 -9.79 16.46 -10.70
CA VAL A 141 -8.61 17.19 -11.16
C VAL A 141 -8.30 16.75 -12.59
N ASN A 142 -7.93 17.72 -13.43
CA ASN A 142 -7.47 17.48 -14.80
C ASN A 142 -6.03 17.99 -14.97
N GLY A 143 -5.45 17.84 -16.16
CA GLY A 143 -4.05 18.20 -16.41
C GLY A 143 -3.73 19.69 -16.57
N ARG A 144 -4.66 20.60 -16.23
CA ARG A 144 -4.43 22.06 -16.31
C ARG A 144 -3.91 22.65 -15.00
#